data_AF-A0A847QCZ8-F1
#
_entry.id   AF-A0A847QCZ8-F1
#
_cell.length_a   1.000
_cell.length_b   1.000
_cell.length_c   1.000
_cell.angle_alpha   90.00
_cell.angle_beta   90.00
_cell.angle_gamma   90.00
#
_symmetry.space_group_name_H-M   'P 1'
#
loop_
_entity.id
_entity.type
_entity.pdbx_description
1 polymer ?
#
loop_
_entity_poly.entity_id
_entity_poly.type
_entity_poly.pdbx_seq_one_letter_code
_entity_poly.pdbx_strand_id
1 'polypeptide(L)'
;MKILRQLGFASEQEVLASEANSLKFLEQFNIWQARIVGFRNTAFDFAVQGTKNPQASEVVLGKYIPNSVESYEAIAASRGATYFQLNNWSRLATEFGEESMWLINRSFLQQQIANGKNIILTQNPTSATGYFAKEVNYLSELGYKFVQEGTVWRAIK
;
A
#
# COMPACT_ATOMS: atom_id res chain seq x y z
N MET A 1 4.70 3.58 -20.30
CA MET A 1 3.28 3.64 -20.78
C MET A 1 2.25 4.12 -19.76
N LYS A 2 2.15 3.60 -18.52
CA LYS A 2 1.10 4.07 -17.55
C LYS A 2 1.17 5.56 -17.20
N ILE A 3 2.38 6.08 -16.97
CA ILE A 3 2.58 7.49 -16.60
C ILE A 3 2.20 8.45 -17.74
N LEU A 4 2.48 8.09 -18.99
CA LEU A 4 2.11 8.90 -20.15
C LEU A 4 0.60 9.15 -20.17
N ARG A 5 -0.20 8.09 -20.01
CA ARG A 5 -1.66 8.20 -19.97
C ARG A 5 -2.15 9.03 -18.79
N GLN A 6 -1.53 8.90 -17.62
CA GLN A 6 -1.85 9.73 -16.45
C GLN A 6 -1.55 11.22 -16.68
N LEU A 7 -0.53 11.52 -17.50
CA LEU A 7 -0.16 12.89 -17.87
C LEU A 7 -0.87 13.37 -19.15
N GLY A 8 -1.81 12.60 -19.68
CA GLY A 8 -2.63 12.96 -20.84
C GLY A 8 -2.01 12.65 -22.20
N PHE A 9 -1.06 11.72 -22.27
CA PHE A 9 -0.39 11.28 -23.51
C PHE A 9 -0.63 9.79 -23.79
N ALA A 10 -0.94 9.45 -25.03
CA ALA A 10 -1.16 8.09 -25.49
C ALA A 10 0.15 7.32 -25.71
N SER A 11 1.22 8.01 -26.14
CA SER A 11 2.52 7.39 -26.46
C SER A 11 3.70 8.36 -26.31
N GLU A 12 4.92 7.82 -26.36
CA GLU A 12 6.15 8.62 -26.37
C GLU A 12 6.30 9.38 -27.68
N GLN A 13 5.86 8.77 -28.80
CA GLN A 13 5.86 9.44 -30.11
C GLN A 13 4.99 10.71 -30.07
N GLU A 14 3.86 10.69 -29.36
CA GLU A 14 3.03 11.89 -29.18
C GLU A 14 3.75 12.98 -28.36
N VAL A 15 4.46 12.60 -27.30
CA VAL A 15 5.26 13.55 -26.49
C VAL A 15 6.34 14.21 -27.34
N LEU A 16 7.04 13.42 -28.15
CA LEU A 16 8.15 13.86 -28.99
C LEU A 16 7.71 14.50 -30.32
N ALA A 17 6.41 14.49 -30.64
CA ALA A 17 5.90 15.00 -31.90
C ALA A 17 6.06 16.52 -32.06
N SER A 18 6.21 17.27 -30.96
CA SER A 18 6.47 18.70 -30.99
C SER A 18 7.13 19.20 -29.70
N GLU A 19 7.80 20.35 -29.78
CA GLU A 19 8.33 21.06 -28.61
C GLU A 19 7.23 21.41 -27.61
N ALA A 20 6.06 21.85 -28.09
CA ALA A 20 4.91 22.15 -27.24
C ALA A 20 4.43 20.93 -26.44
N ASN A 21 4.39 19.74 -27.07
CA ASN A 21 4.04 18.50 -26.37
C ASN A 21 5.10 18.11 -25.35
N SER A 22 6.38 18.26 -25.70
CA SER A 22 7.49 17.98 -24.79
C SER A 22 7.48 18.90 -23.56
N LEU A 23 7.24 20.20 -23.75
CA LEU A 23 7.11 21.17 -22.66
C LEU A 23 5.90 20.87 -21.76
N LYS A 24 4.73 20.58 -22.36
CA LYS A 24 3.53 20.17 -21.62
C LYS A 24 3.78 18.90 -20.81
N PHE A 25 4.48 17.92 -21.38
CA PHE A 25 4.84 16.70 -20.65
C PHE A 25 5.74 17.01 -19.45
N LEU A 26 6.80 17.82 -19.63
CA LEU A 26 7.71 18.18 -18.55
C LEU A 26 7.00 18.94 -17.43
N GLU A 27 6.12 19.88 -17.77
CA GLU A 27 5.32 20.62 -16.79
C GLU A 27 4.43 19.67 -15.97
N GLN A 28 3.65 18.82 -16.65
CA GLN A 28 2.76 17.85 -16.00
C GLN A 28 3.55 16.84 -15.16
N PHE A 29 4.70 16.38 -15.65
CA PHE A 29 5.58 15.47 -14.93
C PHE A 29 6.16 16.11 -13.67
N ASN A 30 6.63 17.36 -13.74
CA ASN A 30 7.16 18.09 -12.59
C ASN A 30 6.08 18.34 -11.52
N ILE A 31 4.87 18.74 -11.94
CA ILE A 31 3.72 18.88 -11.03
C ILE A 31 3.38 17.55 -10.38
N TRP A 32 3.37 16.46 -11.15
CA TRP A 32 3.11 15.11 -10.65
C TRP A 32 4.18 14.66 -9.63
N GLN A 33 5.46 14.92 -9.89
CA GLN A 33 6.54 14.67 -8.94
C GLN A 33 6.38 15.46 -7.64
N ALA A 34 6.09 16.76 -7.74
CA ALA A 34 5.86 17.61 -6.57
C ALA A 34 4.68 17.10 -5.72
N ARG A 35 3.58 16.68 -6.38
CA ARG A 35 2.44 16.05 -5.70
C ARG A 35 2.82 14.75 -5.00
N ILE A 36 3.64 13.90 -5.62
CA ILE A 36 4.13 12.66 -5.00
C ILE A 36 4.99 12.96 -3.78
N VAL A 37 5.92 13.92 -3.87
CA VAL A 37 6.79 14.28 -2.74
C VAL A 37 5.96 14.82 -1.58
N GLY A 38 5.02 15.73 -1.86
CA GLY A 38 4.09 16.23 -0.84
C GLY A 38 3.23 15.12 -0.24
N PHE A 39 2.69 14.24 -1.08
CA PHE A 39 1.85 13.13 -0.63
C PHE A 39 2.64 12.06 0.15
N ARG A 40 3.92 11.82 -0.15
CA ARG A 40 4.74 10.90 0.66
C ARG A 40 4.84 11.34 2.11
N ASN A 41 4.94 12.64 2.35
CA ASN A 41 4.97 13.18 3.70
C ASN A 41 3.63 12.98 4.41
N THR A 42 2.50 13.13 3.70
CA THR A 42 1.17 12.88 4.29
C THR A 42 0.82 11.39 4.39
N ALA A 43 1.38 10.54 3.54
CA ALA A 43 1.17 9.09 3.57
C ALA A 43 1.70 8.48 4.87
N PHE A 44 2.80 9.01 5.41
CA PHE A 44 3.29 8.65 6.73
C PHE A 44 2.25 8.95 7.82
N ASP A 45 1.68 10.16 7.80
CA ASP A 45 0.68 10.58 8.79
C ASP A 45 -0.61 9.74 8.68
N PHE A 46 -1.06 9.45 7.45
CA PHE A 46 -2.21 8.56 7.24
C PHE A 46 -1.93 7.12 7.68
N ALA A 47 -0.70 6.63 7.50
CA ALA A 47 -0.30 5.33 8.02
C ALA A 47 -0.36 5.30 9.55
N VAL A 48 0.11 6.35 10.22
CA VAL A 48 0.00 6.48 11.69
C VAL A 48 -1.46 6.53 12.13
N GLN A 49 -2.29 7.36 11.49
CA GLN A 49 -3.72 7.47 11.80
C GLN A 49 -4.49 6.16 11.58
N GLY A 50 -4.11 5.41 10.54
CA GLY A 50 -4.71 4.13 10.20
C GLY A 50 -4.23 2.97 11.07
N THR A 51 -3.12 3.12 11.80
CA THR A 51 -2.56 2.06 12.64
C THR A 51 -3.43 1.85 13.88
N LYS A 52 -4.00 0.65 14.02
CA LYS A 52 -4.79 0.25 15.19
C LYS A 52 -3.93 -0.54 16.15
N ASN A 53 -4.10 -0.33 17.45
CA ASN A 53 -3.31 -0.98 18.50
C ASN A 53 -1.78 -0.89 18.24
N PRO A 54 -1.21 0.34 18.17
CA PRO A 54 0.16 0.56 17.72
C PRO A 54 1.24 -0.07 18.60
N GLN A 55 0.92 -0.47 19.83
CA GLN A 55 1.86 -1.07 20.77
C GLN A 55 1.97 -2.59 20.66
N ALA A 56 1.14 -3.25 19.85
CA ALA A 56 1.20 -4.69 19.67
C ALA A 56 2.55 -5.17 19.10
N SER A 57 3.04 -6.33 19.50
CA SER A 57 4.27 -6.93 18.95
C SER A 57 4.07 -7.60 17.58
N GLU A 58 2.83 -7.69 17.12
CA GLU A 58 2.44 -8.39 15.90
C GLU A 58 1.57 -7.49 15.03
N VAL A 59 1.73 -7.57 13.71
CA VAL A 59 0.86 -6.97 12.69
C VAL A 59 0.17 -8.06 11.88
N VAL A 60 -1.13 -7.88 11.65
CA VAL A 60 -1.94 -8.75 10.80
C VAL A 60 -2.26 -8.05 9.48
N LEU A 61 -1.96 -8.73 8.38
CA LEU A 61 -2.25 -8.34 7.01
C LEU A 61 -3.24 -9.32 6.38
N GLY A 62 -4.05 -8.84 5.45
CA GLY A 62 -4.99 -9.71 4.75
C GLY A 62 -6.07 -8.94 4.03
N LYS A 63 -7.03 -9.69 3.51
CA LYS A 63 -8.25 -9.15 2.92
C LYS A 63 -9.29 -8.84 3.99
N TYR A 64 -9.98 -7.73 3.78
CA TYR A 64 -11.28 -7.51 4.36
C TYR A 64 -12.28 -8.51 3.76
N ILE A 65 -12.94 -9.27 4.63
CA ILE A 65 -13.99 -10.20 4.28
C ILE A 65 -15.23 -9.80 5.10
N PRO A 66 -16.28 -9.26 4.47
CA PRO A 66 -17.45 -8.79 5.18
C PRO A 66 -18.05 -9.87 6.09
N ASN A 67 -18.27 -9.52 7.36
CA ASN A 67 -18.89 -10.39 8.38
C ASN A 67 -18.18 -11.74 8.60
N SER A 68 -16.86 -11.81 8.40
CA SER A 68 -16.10 -13.05 8.59
C SER A 68 -15.05 -12.94 9.69
N VAL A 69 -14.93 -14.00 10.49
CA VAL A 69 -13.85 -14.18 11.47
C VAL A 69 -12.49 -14.39 10.81
N GLU A 70 -12.46 -14.66 9.50
CA GLU A 70 -11.23 -14.78 8.70
C GLU A 70 -10.77 -13.43 8.12
N SER A 71 -11.57 -12.37 8.33
CA SER A 71 -11.20 -11.01 7.96
C SER A 71 -10.01 -10.53 8.79
N TYR A 72 -9.10 -9.80 8.17
CA TYR A 72 -7.83 -9.42 8.82
C TYR A 72 -8.02 -8.63 10.11
N GLU A 73 -9.01 -7.74 10.18
CA GLU A 73 -9.32 -6.96 11.38
C GLU A 73 -9.90 -7.82 12.51
N ALA A 74 -10.70 -8.86 12.17
CA ALA A 74 -11.24 -9.78 13.15
C ALA A 74 -10.13 -10.65 13.76
N ILE A 75 -9.23 -11.16 12.91
CA ILE A 75 -8.05 -11.91 13.36
C ILE A 75 -7.13 -11.00 14.19
N ALA A 76 -6.87 -9.77 13.75
CA ALA A 76 -6.06 -8.82 14.51
C ALA A 76 -6.64 -8.55 15.90
N ALA A 77 -7.95 -8.32 15.99
CA ALA A 77 -8.65 -8.10 17.25
C ALA A 77 -8.52 -9.31 18.20
N SER A 78 -8.77 -10.53 17.71
CA SER A 78 -8.64 -11.76 18.51
C SER A 78 -7.21 -12.03 19.01
N ARG A 79 -6.20 -11.57 18.28
CA ARG A 79 -4.78 -11.76 18.60
C ARG A 79 -4.20 -10.61 19.43
N GLY A 80 -4.95 -9.54 19.65
CA GLY A 80 -4.42 -8.30 20.23
C GLY A 80 -3.30 -7.70 19.38
N ALA A 81 -3.36 -7.90 18.06
CA ALA A 81 -2.36 -7.44 17.10
C ALA A 81 -2.66 -6.03 16.58
N THR A 82 -1.68 -5.43 15.89
CA THR A 82 -1.88 -4.22 15.09
C THR A 82 -2.40 -4.58 13.70
N TYR A 83 -3.14 -3.66 13.10
CA TYR A 83 -3.63 -3.76 11.74
C TYR A 83 -3.88 -2.36 11.18
N PHE A 84 -4.05 -2.26 9.87
CA PHE A 84 -4.32 -1.00 9.20
C PHE A 84 -5.81 -0.82 8.90
N GLN A 85 -6.43 0.26 9.38
CA GLN A 85 -7.79 0.64 8.99
C GLN A 85 -7.94 2.16 8.99
N LEU A 86 -8.30 2.72 7.83
CA LEU A 86 -8.44 4.15 7.61
C LEU A 86 -9.85 4.50 7.08
N ASN A 87 -10.62 5.26 7.85
CA ASN A 87 -12.05 5.50 7.57
C ASN A 87 -12.29 6.40 6.35
N ASN A 88 -11.36 7.28 6.01
CA ASN A 88 -11.47 8.23 4.88
C ASN A 88 -10.82 7.73 3.59
N TRP A 89 -10.56 6.41 3.48
CA TRP A 89 -9.88 5.80 2.33
C TRP A 89 -10.45 6.23 0.97
N SER A 90 -11.78 6.10 0.78
CA SER A 90 -12.43 6.43 -0.51
C SER A 90 -12.29 7.91 -0.89
N ARG A 91 -12.31 8.81 0.09
CA ARG A 91 -12.10 10.24 -0.13
C ARG A 91 -10.66 10.49 -0.60
N LEU A 92 -9.68 9.91 0.10
CA LEU A 92 -8.27 10.06 -0.26
C LEU A 92 -7.97 9.43 -1.62
N ALA A 93 -8.58 8.29 -1.95
CA ALA A 93 -8.43 7.66 -3.26
C ALA A 93 -8.99 8.53 -4.39
N THR A 94 -10.09 9.24 -4.15
CA THR A 94 -10.66 10.21 -5.10
C THR A 94 -9.73 11.42 -5.29
N GLU A 95 -9.12 11.90 -4.22
CA GLU A 95 -8.29 13.11 -4.21
C GLU A 95 -6.88 12.87 -4.79
N PHE A 96 -6.26 11.74 -4.45
CA PHE A 96 -4.85 11.44 -4.75
C PHE A 96 -4.66 10.31 -5.76
N GLY A 97 -5.72 9.57 -6.09
CA GLY A 97 -5.70 8.43 -7.02
C GLY A 97 -5.28 7.11 -6.37
N GLU A 98 -5.79 6.01 -6.91
CA GLU A 98 -5.54 4.64 -6.42
C GLU A 98 -4.05 4.25 -6.38
N GLU A 99 -3.24 4.72 -7.33
CA GLU A 99 -1.81 4.38 -7.32
C GLU A 99 -1.07 5.07 -6.16
N SER A 100 -1.52 6.27 -5.75
CA SER A 100 -0.95 6.99 -4.61
C SER A 100 -1.32 6.32 -3.29
N MET A 101 -2.53 5.77 -3.18
CA MET A 101 -3.00 5.09 -1.95
C MET A 101 -2.08 3.96 -1.49
N TRP A 102 -1.41 3.29 -2.43
CA TRP A 102 -0.39 2.29 -2.11
C TRP A 102 0.75 2.85 -1.23
N LEU A 103 1.09 4.13 -1.36
CA LEU A 103 2.13 4.76 -0.52
C LEU A 103 1.76 4.77 0.96
N ILE A 104 0.47 4.82 1.30
CA ILE A 104 0.01 4.74 2.69
C ILE A 104 0.26 3.33 3.23
N ASN A 105 -0.16 2.28 2.53
CA ASN A 105 0.09 0.88 2.95
C ASN A 105 1.59 0.59 3.03
N ARG A 106 2.38 1.06 2.06
CA ARG A 106 3.84 0.92 2.10
C ARG A 106 4.43 1.60 3.33
N SER A 107 3.99 2.82 3.65
CA SER A 107 4.45 3.55 4.84
C SER A 107 4.07 2.83 6.13
N PHE A 108 2.85 2.30 6.20
CA PHE A 108 2.39 1.46 7.30
C PHE A 108 3.29 0.23 7.51
N LEU A 109 3.57 -0.53 6.44
CA LEU A 109 4.45 -1.69 6.50
C LEU A 109 5.88 -1.32 6.92
N GLN A 110 6.43 -0.24 6.37
CA GLN A 110 7.75 0.26 6.76
C GLN A 110 7.82 0.57 8.24
N GLN A 111 6.80 1.23 8.80
CA GLN A 111 6.72 1.50 10.24
C GLN A 111 6.64 0.21 11.07
N GLN A 112 5.83 -0.77 10.65
CA GLN A 112 5.69 -2.03 11.41
C GLN A 112 6.98 -2.87 11.38
N ILE A 113 7.66 -2.91 10.24
CA ILE A 113 8.96 -3.57 10.07
C ILE A 113 10.04 -2.88 10.90
N ALA A 114 10.11 -1.55 10.86
CA ALA A 114 11.08 -0.77 11.64
C ALA A 114 10.89 -0.97 13.15
N ASN A 115 9.65 -1.17 13.59
CA ASN A 115 9.30 -1.50 14.98
C ASN A 115 9.54 -2.99 15.34
N GLY A 116 10.08 -3.80 14.43
CA GLY A 116 10.41 -5.20 14.69
C GLY A 116 9.20 -6.10 14.93
N LYS A 117 8.02 -5.75 14.40
CA LYS A 117 6.80 -6.52 14.64
C LYS A 117 6.82 -7.84 13.86
N ASN A 118 6.27 -8.89 14.48
CA ASN A 118 5.96 -10.13 13.79
C ASN A 118 4.86 -9.89 12.76
N ILE A 119 5.02 -10.39 11.54
CA ILE A 119 4.06 -10.17 10.45
C ILE A 119 3.29 -11.46 10.20
N ILE A 120 1.97 -11.39 10.35
CA ILE A 120 1.04 -12.48 10.10
C ILE A 120 0.12 -12.12 8.95
N LEU A 121 -0.17 -13.09 8.09
CA LEU A 121 -1.06 -12.96 6.95
C LEU A 121 -2.23 -13.93 7.13
N THR A 122 -3.45 -13.47 6.94
CA THR A 122 -4.65 -14.28 7.22
C THR A 122 -5.05 -15.19 6.07
N GLN A 123 -4.63 -14.90 4.85
CA GLN A 123 -4.87 -15.75 3.67
C GLN A 123 -3.55 -16.14 3.00
N ASN A 124 -3.62 -17.16 2.12
CA ASN A 124 -2.47 -17.65 1.39
C ASN A 124 -1.85 -16.54 0.52
N PRO A 125 -0.57 -16.18 0.74
CA PRO A 125 0.12 -15.11 0.00
C PRO A 125 0.15 -15.34 -1.52
N THR A 126 0.16 -16.58 -1.99
CA THR A 126 0.18 -16.90 -3.43
C THR A 126 -1.16 -16.62 -4.13
N SER A 127 -2.24 -16.49 -3.35
CA SER A 127 -3.59 -16.18 -3.82
C SER A 127 -3.99 -14.72 -3.59
N ALA A 128 -3.06 -13.89 -3.11
CA ALA A 128 -3.32 -12.51 -2.75
C ALA A 128 -3.75 -11.67 -3.97
N THR A 129 -4.67 -10.73 -3.74
CA THR A 129 -5.15 -9.79 -4.78
C THR A 129 -5.24 -8.35 -4.24
N GLY A 130 -5.37 -7.36 -5.11
CA GLY A 130 -5.53 -5.95 -4.73
C GLY A 130 -4.37 -5.42 -3.86
N TYR A 131 -4.66 -4.59 -2.86
CA TYR A 131 -3.65 -4.06 -1.94
C TYR A 131 -2.90 -5.16 -1.17
N PHE A 132 -3.59 -6.22 -0.75
CA PHE A 132 -2.94 -7.35 -0.09
C PHE A 132 -1.87 -8.03 -0.97
N ALA A 133 -2.09 -8.13 -2.29
CA ALA A 133 -1.04 -8.61 -3.19
C ALA A 133 0.17 -7.66 -3.25
N LYS A 134 -0.07 -6.35 -3.25
CA LYS A 134 1.02 -5.35 -3.21
C LYS A 134 1.83 -5.48 -1.91
N GLU A 135 1.17 -5.74 -0.78
CA GLU A 135 1.82 -5.98 0.52
C GLU A 135 2.68 -7.25 0.51
N VAL A 136 2.14 -8.37 0.02
CA VAL A 136 2.88 -9.64 -0.15
C VAL A 136 4.10 -9.45 -1.05
N ASN A 137 3.93 -8.79 -2.20
CA ASN A 137 5.02 -8.52 -3.14
C ASN A 137 6.10 -7.67 -2.50
N TYR A 138 5.72 -6.60 -1.78
CA TYR A 138 6.67 -5.72 -1.10
C TYR A 138 7.48 -6.47 -0.02
N LEU A 139 6.83 -7.32 0.77
CA LEU A 139 7.54 -8.17 1.74
C LEU A 139 8.50 -9.15 1.04
N SER A 140 8.08 -9.74 -0.08
CA SER A 140 8.92 -10.64 -0.89
C SER A 140 10.15 -9.91 -1.46
N GLU A 141 9.99 -8.68 -1.96
CA GLU A 141 11.07 -7.82 -2.43
C GLU A 141 12.08 -7.50 -1.31
N LEU A 142 11.62 -7.41 -0.06
CA LEU A 142 12.46 -7.23 1.12
C LEU A 142 13.11 -8.52 1.63
N GLY A 143 12.87 -9.66 0.96
CA GLY A 143 13.45 -10.96 1.28
C GLY A 143 12.66 -11.82 2.26
N TYR A 144 11.42 -11.43 2.61
CA TYR A 144 10.58 -12.27 3.45
C TYR A 144 10.12 -13.52 2.69
N LYS A 145 10.00 -14.63 3.42
CA LYS A 145 9.37 -15.87 3.01
C LYS A 145 8.13 -16.09 3.86
N PHE A 146 7.16 -16.83 3.34
CA PHE A 146 5.91 -17.09 4.04
C PHE A 146 5.79 -18.56 4.41
N VAL A 147 5.56 -18.83 5.69
CA VAL A 147 5.40 -20.18 6.23
C VAL A 147 4.01 -20.29 6.83
N GLN A 148 3.26 -21.33 6.44
CA GLN A 148 1.94 -21.59 7.01
C GLN A 148 2.08 -22.11 8.44
N GLU A 149 1.35 -21.50 9.36
CA GLU A 149 1.28 -21.87 10.78
C GLU A 149 -0.19 -21.95 11.20
N GLY A 150 -0.74 -23.17 11.20
CA GLY A 150 -2.16 -23.38 11.42
C GLY A 150 -3.01 -22.71 10.34
N THR A 151 -3.89 -21.79 10.75
CA THR A 151 -4.82 -21.07 9.85
C THR A 151 -4.24 -19.78 9.29
N VAL A 152 -3.03 -19.38 9.68
CA VAL A 152 -2.38 -18.14 9.25
C VAL A 152 -1.03 -18.43 8.59
N TRP A 153 -0.44 -17.40 8.00
CA TRP A 153 0.91 -17.45 7.42
C TRP A 153 1.80 -16.45 8.12
N ARG A 154 2.99 -16.88 8.54
CA ARG A 154 4.01 -16.01 9.13
C ARG A 154 4.98 -15.56 8.06
N ALA A 155 5.24 -14.26 7.98
CA ALA A 155 6.35 -13.74 7.18
C ALA A 155 7.63 -13.79 8.03
N ILE A 156 8.63 -14.52 7.54
CA ILE A 156 9.94 -14.69 8.17
C ILE A 156 11.02 -14.14 7.23
N LYS A 157 12.07 -13.56 7.78
CA LYS A 157 13.21 -13.03 7.02
C LYS A 157 14.48 -13.74 7.42
#